data_AF-A0A1M2HZQ7-F1
#
_entry.id   AF-A0A1M2HZQ7-F1
#
_cell.length_a   1.000
_cell.length_b   1.000
_cell.length_c   1.000
_cell.angle_alpha   90.00
_cell.angle_beta   90.00
_cell.angle_gamma   90.00
#
_symmetry.space_group_name_H-M   'P 1'
#
loop_
_entity.id
_entity.type
_entity.pdbx_description
1 polymer ?
#
loop_
_entity_poly.entity_id
_entity_poly.type
_entity_poly.pdbx_seq_one_letter_code
_entity_poly.pdbx_strand_id
1 'polypeptide(L)'
;MPLYIKLILSIVRRISMNIIYSLIVVVTLSLISFSSVAKTITAVGSTIDSTEKEISLQAAKQGKSYKILGAFFKNRVYMIAKLTPVSKNDAS
;
A
#
# COMPACT_ATOMS: atom_id res chain seq x y z
N MET A 1 41.99 -21.73 -26.16
CA MET A 1 40.73 -21.82 -25.38
C MET A 1 39.66 -22.47 -26.23
N PRO A 2 39.10 -23.60 -25.82
CA PRO A 2 38.24 -24.38 -26.70
C PRO A 2 36.84 -23.76 -26.81
N LEU A 3 36.31 -23.73 -28.04
CA LEU A 3 35.09 -23.05 -28.46
C LEU A 3 33.85 -23.41 -27.62
N TYR A 4 33.84 -24.62 -27.05
CA TYR A 4 32.77 -25.11 -26.17
C TYR A 4 32.62 -24.30 -24.88
N ILE A 5 33.73 -23.86 -24.26
CA ILE A 5 33.68 -23.07 -23.01
C ILE A 5 33.03 -21.71 -23.28
N LYS A 6 33.34 -21.10 -24.42
CA LYS A 6 32.78 -19.81 -24.84
C LYS A 6 31.29 -19.91 -25.14
N LEU A 7 30.85 -21.03 -25.72
CA LEU A 7 29.44 -21.32 -25.97
C LEU A 7 28.66 -21.51 -24.67
N ILE A 8 29.17 -22.33 -23.75
CA ILE A 8 28.53 -22.57 -22.44
C ILE A 8 28.45 -21.28 -21.62
N LEU A 9 29.50 -20.47 -21.60
CA LEU A 9 29.52 -19.20 -20.87
C LEU A 9 28.49 -18.20 -21.42
N SER A 10 28.34 -18.12 -22.74
CA SER A 10 27.30 -17.28 -23.37
C SER A 10 25.89 -17.74 -23.04
N ILE A 11 25.65 -19.05 -23.02
CA ILE A 11 24.34 -19.62 -22.68
C ILE A 11 24.01 -19.34 -21.21
N VAL A 12 24.94 -19.62 -20.30
CA VAL A 12 24.77 -19.36 -18.85
C VAL A 12 24.53 -17.87 -18.58
N ARG A 13 25.27 -16.98 -19.25
CA ARG A 13 25.10 -15.54 -19.08
C ARG A 13 23.72 -15.05 -19.54
N ARG A 14 23.19 -15.63 -20.63
CA ARG A 14 21.86 -15.30 -21.13
C ARG A 14 20.74 -15.82 -20.22
N ILE A 15 20.87 -17.05 -19.70
CA ILE A 15 19.90 -17.65 -18.77
C ILE A 15 19.87 -16.88 -17.44
N SER A 16 21.05 -16.58 -16.88
CA SER A 16 21.15 -15.84 -15.62
C SER A 16 20.48 -14.46 -15.70
N MET A 17 20.67 -13.75 -16.82
CA MET A 17 20.03 -12.46 -17.05
C MET A 17 18.49 -12.56 -17.06
N ASN A 18 17.93 -13.56 -17.78
CA ASN A 18 16.48 -13.76 -17.85
C ASN A 18 15.86 -14.15 -16.49
N ILE A 19 16.56 -14.96 -15.68
CA ILE A 19 16.10 -15.34 -14.35
C ILE A 19 16.00 -14.11 -13.44
N ILE A 20 17.00 -13.22 -13.48
CA ILE A 20 17.01 -11.99 -12.69
C ILE A 20 15.83 -11.09 -13.08
N TYR A 21 15.60 -10.88 -14.38
CA TYR A 21 14.45 -10.08 -14.84
C TYR A 21 13.11 -10.68 -14.41
N SER A 22 12.94 -12.00 -14.54
CA SER A 22 11.72 -12.68 -14.10
C SER A 22 11.48 -12.53 -12.59
N LEU A 23 12.54 -12.63 -11.79
CA LEU A 23 12.44 -12.48 -10.34
C LEU A 23 12.04 -11.05 -9.95
N ILE A 24 12.63 -10.05 -10.61
CA ILE A 24 12.26 -8.63 -10.42
C ILE A 24 10.77 -8.42 -10.75
N VAL A 25 10.28 -8.97 -11.87
CA VAL A 25 8.87 -8.85 -12.28
C VAL A 25 7.93 -9.52 -11.27
N VAL A 26 8.28 -10.70 -10.76
CA VAL A 26 7.46 -11.41 -9.76
C VAL A 26 7.42 -10.65 -8.43
N VAL A 27 8.56 -10.11 -8.00
CA VAL A 27 8.65 -9.32 -6.76
C VAL A 27 7.83 -8.04 -6.88
N THR A 28 7.97 -7.28 -7.98
CA THR A 28 7.21 -6.04 -8.18
C THR A 28 5.70 -6.30 -8.25
N LEU A 29 5.27 -7.35 -8.97
CA LEU A 29 3.86 -7.74 -9.05
C LEU A 29 3.29 -8.19 -7.69
N SER A 30 4.09 -8.88 -6.89
CA SER A 30 3.72 -9.30 -5.54
C SER A 30 3.55 -8.09 -4.61
N LEU A 31 4.45 -7.11 -4.67
CA LEU A 31 4.34 -5.88 -3.87
C LEU A 31 3.09 -5.06 -4.24
N ILE A 32 2.75 -4.99 -5.54
CA ILE A 32 1.54 -4.29 -6.00
C ILE A 32 0.28 -4.96 -5.43
N SER A 33 0.25 -6.28 -5.37
CA SER A 33 -0.91 -7.06 -4.90
C SER A 33 -1.28 -6.79 -3.43
N PHE A 34 -0.32 -6.45 -2.57
CA PHE A 34 -0.57 -6.13 -1.17
C PHE A 34 -0.81 -4.64 -0.89
N SER A 35 -0.65 -3.76 -1.87
CA SER A 35 -0.84 -2.31 -1.67
C SER A 35 -2.32 -1.88 -1.58
N SER A 36 -3.25 -2.75 -1.96
CA SER A 36 -4.70 -2.47 -2.00
C SER A 36 -5.43 -2.88 -0.71
N VAL A 37 -4.85 -2.61 0.46
CA VAL A 37 -5.57 -2.70 1.72
C VAL A 37 -6.03 -1.29 2.11
N ALA A 38 -7.35 -1.08 2.11
CA ALA A 38 -7.94 0.17 2.60
C ALA A 38 -7.57 0.35 4.08
N LYS A 39 -6.76 1.35 4.39
CA LYS A 39 -6.23 1.57 5.75
C LYS A 39 -7.34 2.07 6.65
N THR A 40 -7.60 1.42 7.77
CA THR A 40 -8.51 1.93 8.80
C THR A 40 -7.73 2.76 9.80
N ILE A 41 -8.26 3.93 10.17
CA ILE A 41 -7.76 4.76 11.26
C ILE A 41 -8.73 4.73 12.42
N THR A 42 -8.17 4.79 13.62
CA THR A 42 -8.90 4.83 14.89
C THR A 42 -8.48 6.08 15.64
N ALA A 43 -9.43 6.89 16.05
CA ALA A 43 -9.18 8.05 16.90
C ALA A 43 -9.91 7.88 18.22
N VAL A 44 -9.27 8.39 19.28
CA VAL A 44 -9.82 8.38 20.64
C VAL A 44 -9.81 9.80 21.17
N GLY A 45 -10.96 10.30 21.59
CA GLY A 45 -11.09 11.66 22.12
C GLY A 45 -12.08 11.75 23.26
N SER A 46 -12.14 12.92 23.89
CA SER A 46 -13.09 13.20 24.97
C SER A 46 -14.46 13.62 24.45
N THR A 47 -14.53 14.12 23.22
CA THR A 47 -15.77 14.57 22.54
C THR A 47 -15.82 14.09 21.09
N ILE A 48 -17.02 14.03 20.52
CA ILE A 48 -17.28 13.64 19.12
C ILE A 48 -16.49 14.54 18.17
N ASP A 49 -16.68 15.84 18.33
CA ASP A 49 -16.08 16.88 17.49
C ASP A 49 -14.54 16.81 17.48
N SER A 50 -13.93 16.68 18.66
CA SER A 50 -12.48 16.52 18.76
C SER A 50 -11.98 15.23 18.10
N THR A 51 -12.75 14.15 18.16
CA THR A 51 -12.36 12.86 17.60
C THR A 51 -12.49 12.86 16.08
N GLU A 52 -13.53 13.50 15.54
CA GLU A 52 -13.74 13.66 14.11
C GLU A 52 -12.70 14.59 13.49
N LYS A 53 -12.32 15.66 14.20
CA LYS A 53 -11.23 16.54 13.79
C LYS A 53 -9.88 15.80 13.70
N GLU A 54 -9.59 14.91 14.65
CA GLU A 54 -8.41 14.05 14.59
C GLU A 54 -8.44 13.08 13.39
N ILE A 55 -9.60 12.47 13.11
CA ILE A 55 -9.77 11.57 11.96
C ILE A 55 -9.58 12.31 10.64
N SER A 56 -10.18 13.49 10.50
CA SER A 56 -10.05 14.31 9.29
C SER A 56 -8.61 14.79 9.07
N LEU A 57 -7.90 15.18 10.13
CA LEU A 57 -6.46 15.50 10.07
C LEU A 57 -5.61 14.29 9.66
N GLN A 58 -5.87 13.12 10.24
CA GLN A 58 -5.16 11.88 9.88
C GLN A 58 -5.45 11.45 8.43
N ALA A 59 -6.67 11.67 7.95
CA ALA A 59 -7.06 11.40 6.58
C ALA A 59 -6.41 12.37 5.59
N ALA A 60 -6.41 13.66 5.91
CA ALA A 60 -5.76 14.70 5.14
C ALA A 60 -4.23 14.49 5.05
N LYS A 61 -3.56 14.12 6.15
CA LYS A 61 -2.14 13.75 6.17
C LYS A 61 -1.80 12.59 5.23
N GLN A 62 -2.74 11.67 5.05
CA GLN A 62 -2.57 10.52 4.16
C GLN A 62 -3.05 10.81 2.73
N GLY A 63 -3.63 11.98 2.46
CA GLY A 63 -4.21 12.32 1.16
C GLY A 63 -5.38 11.40 0.77
N LYS A 64 -6.14 10.92 1.76
CA LYS A 64 -7.24 9.95 1.55
C LYS A 64 -8.55 10.52 2.09
N SER A 65 -9.66 10.16 1.44
CA SER A 65 -10.99 10.43 1.99
C SER A 65 -11.28 9.44 3.11
N TYR A 66 -12.06 9.85 4.09
CA TYR A 66 -12.43 9.01 5.22
C TYR A 66 -13.94 8.78 5.23
N LYS A 67 -14.35 7.58 5.65
CA LYS A 67 -15.73 7.24 5.96
C LYS A 67 -15.77 6.67 7.36
N ILE A 68 -16.54 7.28 8.25
CA ILE A 68 -16.75 6.76 9.60
C ILE A 68 -17.48 5.41 9.49
N LEU A 69 -16.88 4.36 10.03
CA LEU A 69 -17.45 3.01 10.07
C LEU A 69 -18.31 2.81 11.32
N GLY A 70 -17.88 3.42 12.43
CA GLY A 70 -18.59 3.33 13.69
C GLY A 70 -17.95 4.22 14.74
N ALA A 71 -18.78 4.64 15.70
CA ALA A 71 -18.37 5.42 16.85
C ALA A 71 -18.91 4.73 18.11
N PHE A 72 -18.04 4.52 19.10
CA PHE A 72 -18.38 3.90 20.37
C PHE A 72 -18.15 4.88 21.52
N PHE A 73 -19.16 5.04 22.34
CA PHE A 73 -19.19 5.98 23.46
C PHE A 73 -19.22 5.20 24.76
N LYS A 74 -18.11 5.25 25.50
CA LYS A 74 -18.04 4.75 26.87
C LYS A 74 -17.62 5.92 27.76
N ASN A 75 -16.44 5.85 28.38
CA ASN A 75 -15.81 6.95 29.12
C ASN A 75 -15.01 7.90 28.21
N ARG A 76 -14.76 7.49 26.96
CA ARG A 76 -14.10 8.24 25.88
C ARG A 76 -14.78 7.86 24.57
N VAL A 77 -14.65 8.73 23.58
CA VAL A 77 -15.15 8.55 22.22
C VAL A 77 -14.12 7.75 21.44
N TYR A 78 -14.50 6.56 20.99
CA TYR A 78 -13.68 5.74 20.10
C TYR A 78 -14.33 5.76 18.73
N MET A 79 -13.67 6.35 17.73
CA MET A 79 -14.16 6.35 16.36
C MET A 79 -13.23 5.55 15.47
N ILE A 80 -13.84 4.78 14.58
CA ILE A 80 -13.15 4.02 13.55
C ILE A 80 -13.60 4.59 12.21
N ALA A 81 -12.64 5.01 11.39
CA ALA A 81 -12.89 5.45 10.03
C ALA A 81 -12.06 4.64 9.04
N LYS A 82 -12.67 4.30 7.91
CA LYS A 82 -12.01 3.68 6.77
C LYS A 82 -11.42 4.79 5.91
N LEU A 83 -10.13 4.72 5.60
CA LEU A 83 -9.50 5.57 4.60
C LEU A 83 -9.67 4.91 3.24
N THR A 84 -10.46 5.54 2.40
CA THR A 84 -10.53 5.23 0.98
C THR A 84 -9.46 6.05 0.28
N PRO A 85 -8.52 5.42 -0.45
CA PRO A 85 -7.63 6.18 -1.31
C PRO A 85 -8.48 7.03 -2.25
N VAL A 86 -8.22 8.33 -2.31
CA VAL A 86 -8.79 9.17 -3.37
C VAL A 86 -8.18 8.64 -4.66
N SER A 87 -8.97 7.93 -5.45
CA SER A 87 -8.55 7.48 -6.76
C SER A 87 -8.25 8.74 -7.58
N LYS A 88 -6.99 8.91 -7.96
CA LYS A 88 -6.54 10.02 -8.82
C LYS A 88 -6.96 9.79 -10.28
N ASN A 89 -8.19 9.31 -10.49
CA ASN A 89 -8.83 9.11 -11.79
C ASN A 89 -10.08 9.97 -11.96
N ASP A 90 -10.46 10.75 -10.95
CA ASP A 90 -11.58 11.72 -11.01
C ASP A 90 -11.09 13.16 -11.23
N ALA A 91 -9.85 13.33 -11.73
CA ALA A 91 -9.33 14.59 -12.23
C ALA A 91 -9.16 14.48 -13.75
N SER A 92 -10.28 14.49 -14.46
CA SER A 92 -10.33 14.79 -15.89
C SER A 92 -11.15 16.05 -16.11
#